data_AF-A0A9R0W8Q8-F1
#
_entry.id   AF-A0A9R0W8Q8-F1
#
_cell.length_a   1.000
_cell.length_b   1.000
_cell.length_c   1.000
_cell.angle_alpha   90.00
_cell.angle_beta   90.00
_cell.angle_gamma   90.00
#
_symmetry.space_group_name_H-M   'P 1'
#
loop_
_entity.id
_entity.type
_entity.pdbx_description
1 polymer ?
#
loop_
_entity_poly.entity_id
_entity_poly.type
_entity_poly.pdbx_seq_one_letter_code
_entity_poly.pdbx_strand_id
1 'polypeptide(L)'
;MLAHCLWQNSMFANVVALSSGVYPPFHPMVGLQFYTCGKLEWLLEYTEDALKSLTRAADVLRITHGTQSQFMKELFGKLEEARAEVSFRLSSGDEQIS
;
A
#
# COMPACT_ATOMS: atom_id res chain seq x y z
N MET A 1 17.94 13.67 -2.76
CA MET A 1 18.23 13.78 -1.31
C MET A 1 17.02 14.28 -0.51
N LEU A 2 16.35 15.38 -0.91
CA LEU A 2 15.15 15.88 -0.21
C LEU A 2 13.93 14.93 -0.27
N ALA A 3 13.68 14.26 -1.40
CA ALA A 3 12.60 13.28 -1.52
C ALA A 3 12.79 12.06 -0.59
N HIS A 4 14.02 11.60 -0.41
CA HIS A 4 14.36 10.51 0.50
C HIS A 4 14.19 10.90 1.99
N CYS A 5 14.54 12.13 2.37
CA CYS A 5 14.30 12.64 3.73
C CYS A 5 12.81 12.86 4.03
N LEU A 6 12.03 13.38 3.07
CA LEU A 6 10.58 13.51 3.22
C LEU A 6 9.90 12.13 3.26
N TRP A 7 10.43 11.15 2.52
CA TRP A 7 10.00 9.76 2.57
C TRP A 7 10.27 9.13 3.94
N GLN A 8 11.48 9.28 4.49
CA GLN A 8 11.76 8.81 5.85
C GLN A 8 10.82 9.45 6.87
N ASN A 9 10.56 10.76 6.81
CA ASN A 9 9.68 11.42 7.78
C ASN A 9 8.21 11.01 7.65
N SER A 10 7.68 10.88 6.43
CA SER A 10 6.30 10.43 6.20
C SER A 10 6.10 8.95 6.55
N MET A 11 7.10 8.12 6.25
CA MET A 11 7.11 6.71 6.61
C MET A 11 7.30 6.52 8.11
N PHE A 12 8.20 7.27 8.77
CA PHE A 12 8.36 7.24 10.23
C PHE A 12 7.09 7.66 10.96
N ALA A 13 6.43 8.74 10.54
CA ALA A 13 5.18 9.19 11.17
C ALA A 13 4.05 8.15 11.04
N ASN A 14 3.93 7.49 9.88
CA ASN A 14 2.96 6.41 9.68
C ASN A 14 3.32 5.11 10.43
N VAL A 15 4.60 4.76 10.50
CA VAL A 15 5.10 3.58 11.23
C VAL A 15 4.86 3.71 12.73
N VAL A 16 5.06 4.89 13.32
CA VAL A 16 4.81 5.14 14.76
C VAL A 16 3.33 4.94 15.13
N ALA A 17 2.41 5.29 14.22
CA ALA A 17 0.99 5.08 14.44
C ALA A 17 0.55 3.60 14.31
N LEU A 18 1.24 2.79 13.47
CA LEU A 18 1.02 1.34 13.35
C LEU A 18 1.56 0.55 14.55
N SER A 19 2.74 0.93 15.05
CA SER A 19 3.50 0.16 16.04
C SER A 19 3.15 0.48 17.51
N SER A 20 2.38 1.54 17.75
CA SER A 20 1.97 1.94 19.11
C SER A 20 0.79 1.14 19.69
N GLY A 21 0.16 0.25 18.91
CA GLY A 21 -0.95 -0.58 19.38
C GLY A 21 -2.21 0.21 19.78
N VAL A 22 -2.30 1.49 19.42
CA VAL A 22 -3.38 2.40 19.79
C VAL A 22 -4.70 2.02 19.10
N TYR A 23 -4.63 1.38 17.93
CA TYR A 23 -5.79 1.06 17.12
C TYR A 23 -5.98 -0.45 16.98
N PRO A 24 -7.24 -0.94 17.05
CA PRO A 24 -7.56 -2.32 16.71
C PRO A 24 -7.12 -2.68 15.28
N PRO A 25 -6.87 -3.96 14.96
CA PRO A 25 -6.40 -4.39 13.64
C PRO A 25 -7.30 -3.96 12.47
N PHE A 26 -8.62 -3.87 12.70
CA PHE A 26 -9.61 -3.47 11.70
C PHE A 26 -10.12 -2.04 11.92
N HIS A 27 -9.20 -1.12 12.20
CA HIS A 27 -9.54 0.30 12.34
C HIS A 27 -9.39 1.04 11.01
N PRO A 28 -10.32 1.94 10.63
CA PRO A 28 -10.24 2.74 9.40
C PRO A 28 -8.88 3.41 9.19
N MET A 29 -8.29 3.94 10.26
CA MET A 29 -7.01 4.64 10.20
C MET A 29 -5.84 3.72 9.84
N VAL A 30 -5.86 2.46 10.31
CA VAL A 30 -4.85 1.45 9.96
C VAL A 30 -4.93 1.14 8.46
N GLY A 31 -6.14 0.96 7.93
CA GLY A 31 -6.36 0.75 6.50
C GLY A 31 -5.90 1.93 5.64
N LEU A 32 -6.18 3.17 6.07
CA LEU A 32 -5.75 4.38 5.37
C LEU A 32 -4.23 4.56 5.37
N GLN A 33 -3.54 4.14 6.43
CA GLN A 33 -2.07 4.15 6.48
C GLN A 33 -1.48 3.19 5.45
N PHE A 34 -1.95 1.94 5.42
CA PHE A 34 -1.53 0.99 4.40
C PHE A 34 -1.83 1.48 2.98
N TYR A 35 -2.98 2.13 2.76
CA TYR A 35 -3.29 2.72 1.46
C TYR A 35 -2.28 3.82 1.07
N THR A 36 -1.91 4.66 2.04
CA THR A 36 -0.93 5.73 1.82
C THR A 36 0.44 5.15 1.51
N CYS A 37 0.91 4.17 2.28
CA CYS A 37 2.16 3.44 2.01
C CYS A 37 2.14 2.82 0.62
N GLY A 38 1.07 2.08 0.27
CA GLY A 38 0.95 1.45 -1.04
C GLY A 38 1.00 2.42 -2.21
N LYS A 39 0.39 3.61 -2.07
CA LYS A 39 0.51 4.67 -3.09
C LYS A 39 1.92 5.24 -3.22
N LEU A 40 2.64 5.37 -2.10
CA LEU A 40 4.01 5.88 -2.11
C LEU A 40 4.98 4.85 -2.69
N GLU A 41 4.85 3.58 -2.30
CA GLU A 41 5.63 2.47 -2.84
C GLU A 41 5.41 2.32 -4.34
N TRP A 42 4.14 2.46 -4.80
CA TRP A 42 3.82 2.51 -6.22
C TRP A 42 4.52 3.65 -6.96
N LEU A 43 4.49 4.86 -6.40
CA LEU A 43 5.16 6.04 -6.98
C LEU A 43 6.68 5.88 -7.07
N LEU A 44 7.28 5.09 -6.17
CA LEU A 44 8.71 4.81 -6.12
C LEU A 44 9.10 3.52 -6.87
N GLU A 45 8.15 2.91 -7.59
CA GLU A 45 8.35 1.70 -8.38
C GLU A 45 8.70 0.44 -7.56
N TYR A 46 8.48 0.48 -6.24
CA TYR A 46 8.52 -0.67 -5.34
C TYR A 46 7.22 -1.47 -5.44
N THR A 47 6.95 -1.98 -6.64
CA THR A 47 5.65 -2.56 -7.04
C THR A 47 5.22 -3.74 -6.16
N GLU A 48 6.13 -4.61 -5.74
CA GLU A 48 5.80 -5.75 -4.88
C GLU A 48 5.37 -5.31 -3.48
N ASP A 49 6.03 -4.31 -2.91
CA ASP A 49 5.68 -3.77 -1.60
C ASP A 49 4.37 -2.98 -1.69
N ALA A 50 4.19 -2.21 -2.76
CA ALA A 50 2.92 -1.55 -3.08
C ALA A 50 1.77 -2.56 -3.11
N LEU A 51 1.95 -3.71 -3.77
CA LEU A 51 0.97 -4.78 -3.82
C LEU A 51 0.63 -5.31 -2.41
N LYS A 52 1.63 -5.56 -1.56
CA LYS A 52 1.44 -6.02 -0.17
C LYS A 52 0.67 -4.98 0.66
N SER A 53 1.08 -3.72 0.59
CA SER A 53 0.45 -2.63 1.34
C SER A 53 -0.98 -2.35 0.87
N LEU A 54 -1.23 -2.29 -0.45
CA LEU A 54 -2.58 -2.10 -0.99
C LEU A 54 -3.49 -3.29 -0.67
N THR A 55 -2.97 -4.51 -0.63
CA THR A 55 -3.74 -5.70 -0.20
C THR A 55 -4.17 -5.56 1.26
N ARG A 56 -3.25 -5.21 2.17
CA ARG A 56 -3.55 -4.95 3.58
C ARG A 56 -4.58 -3.83 3.75
N ALA A 57 -4.46 -2.75 2.97
CA ALA A 57 -5.42 -1.66 2.98
C ALA A 57 -6.81 -2.13 2.56
N ALA A 58 -6.91 -2.91 1.48
CA ALA A 58 -8.16 -3.47 0.98
C ALA A 58 -8.84 -4.40 2.01
N ASP A 59 -8.08 -5.24 2.70
CA ASP A 59 -8.61 -6.15 3.72
C ASP A 59 -9.26 -5.38 4.88
N VAL A 60 -8.60 -4.33 5.39
CA VAL A 60 -9.11 -3.52 6.50
C VAL A 60 -10.25 -2.61 6.05
N LEU A 61 -10.09 -1.92 4.92
CA LEU A 61 -11.04 -0.91 4.46
C LEU A 61 -12.32 -1.52 3.91
N ARG A 62 -12.27 -2.74 3.35
CA ARG A 62 -13.48 -3.47 2.95
C ARG A 62 -14.40 -3.75 4.12
N ILE A 63 -13.85 -4.03 5.30
CA ILE A 63 -14.65 -4.30 6.51
C ILE A 63 -15.28 -3.02 7.04
N THR A 64 -14.55 -1.91 7.00
CA THR A 64 -14.97 -0.64 7.62
C THR A 64 -15.83 0.24 6.71
N HIS A 65 -15.59 0.22 5.39
CA HIS A 65 -16.27 1.08 4.40
C HIS A 65 -17.07 0.30 3.35
N GLY A 66 -17.05 -1.04 3.40
CA GLY A 66 -17.65 -1.89 2.37
C GLY A 66 -16.87 -1.87 1.05
N THR A 67 -17.53 -2.14 -0.07
CA THR A 67 -16.89 -2.21 -1.40
C THR A 67 -17.44 -1.24 -2.44
N GLN A 68 -18.54 -0.55 -2.12
CA GLN A 68 -19.32 0.17 -3.13
C GLN A 68 -18.93 1.64 -3.28
N SER A 69 -18.22 2.20 -2.29
CA SER A 69 -17.81 3.61 -2.34
C SER A 69 -16.80 3.85 -3.47
N GLN A 70 -16.78 5.07 -4.00
CA GLN A 70 -15.85 5.48 -5.04
C GLN A 70 -14.39 5.26 -4.61
N PHE A 71 -14.08 5.62 -3.36
CA PHE A 71 -12.77 5.38 -2.75
C PHE A 71 -12.35 3.89 -2.78
N MET A 72 -13.27 2.97 -2.44
CA MET A 72 -12.96 1.55 -2.45
C MET A 72 -12.74 1.02 -3.86
N LYS A 73 -13.52 1.50 -4.85
CA LYS A 73 -13.30 1.16 -6.27
C LYS A 73 -11.93 1.62 -6.76
N GLU A 74 -11.50 2.83 -6.38
CA GLU A 74 -10.16 3.33 -6.70
C GLU A 74 -9.05 2.52 -6.04
N LEU A 75 -9.22 2.15 -4.77
CA LEU A 75 -8.30 1.26 -4.06
C LEU A 75 -8.16 -0.09 -4.78
N PHE A 76 -9.28 -0.72 -5.14
CA PHE A 76 -9.26 -1.98 -5.87
C PHE A 76 -8.66 -1.85 -7.27
N GLY A 77 -8.92 -0.75 -7.98
CA GLY A 77 -8.30 -0.46 -9.27
C GLY A 77 -6.77 -0.43 -9.17
N LYS A 78 -6.24 0.30 -8.18
CA LYS A 78 -4.79 0.35 -7.91
C LYS A 78 -4.19 -0.99 -7.51
N LEU A 79 -4.93 -1.77 -6.73
CA LEU A 79 -4.50 -3.11 -6.34
C LEU A 79 -4.34 -4.02 -7.56
N GLU A 80 -5.28 -3.97 -8.50
CA GLU A 80 -5.21 -4.76 -9.73
C GLU A 80 -4.14 -4.25 -10.70
N GLU A 81 -3.92 -2.93 -10.80
CA GLU A 81 -2.77 -2.37 -11.51
C GLU A 81 -1.45 -2.93 -10.97
N ALA A 82 -1.27 -2.91 -9.64
CA ALA A 82 -0.07 -3.44 -9.00
C ALA A 82 0.10 -4.95 -9.20
N ARG A 83 -1.00 -5.72 -9.11
CA ARG A 83 -0.99 -7.16 -9.36
C ARG A 83 -0.59 -7.49 -10.79
N ALA A 84 -1.15 -6.75 -11.76
CA ALA A 84 -0.87 -6.95 -13.17
C ALA A 84 0.60 -6.68 -13.48
N GLU A 85 1.17 -5.59 -12.96
CA GLU A 85 2.58 -5.25 -13.12
C GLU A 85 3.52 -6.32 -12.52
N VAL A 86 3.26 -6.78 -11.29
CA VAL A 86 4.06 -7.86 -10.68
C VAL A 86 3.97 -9.14 -11.52
N SER A 87 2.76 -9.51 -11.96
CA SER A 87 2.56 -10.71 -12.78
C SER A 87 3.28 -10.60 -14.12
N PHE A 88 3.28 -9.40 -14.72
CA PHE A 88 3.99 -9.11 -15.96
C PHE A 88 5.50 -9.28 -15.77
N ARG A 89 6.10 -8.67 -14.74
CA ARG A 89 7.53 -8.80 -14.40
C ARG A 89 7.97 -10.25 -14.16
N LEU A 90 7.13 -11.04 -13.49
CA LEU A 90 7.39 -12.46 -13.28
C LEU A 90 7.34 -13.26 -14.59
N SER A 91 6.46 -12.88 -15.51
CA SER A 91 6.31 -13.54 -16.82
C SER A 91 7.38 -13.12 -17.83
N SER A 92 7.93 -11.91 -17.72
CA SER A 92 8.97 -11.39 -18.61
C SER A 92 10.36 -11.95 -18.30
N GLY A 93 10.53 -12.69 -17.21
CA GLY A 93 11.81 -13.28 -16.84
C GLY A 93 12.83 -12.25 -16.37
N ASP A 94 12.37 -11.13 -15.80
CA ASP A 94 13.24 -10.18 -15.09
C ASP A 94 13.73 -10.83 -13.78
N GLU A 95 14.64 -11.80 -13.90
CA GLU A 95 15.53 -12.21 -12.83
C GLU A 95 16.37 -11.00 -12.43
N GLN A 96 16.03 -10.38 -11.30
CA GLN A 96 16.99 -9.51 -10.62
C GLN A 96 18.15 -10.38 -10.14
N ILE A 97 19.21 -10.38 -10.94
CA ILE A 97 20.56 -10.77 -10.53
C ILE A 97 21.08 -9.71 -9.54
N SER A 98 21.53 -10.24 -8.39
CA SER A 98 22.38 -9.65 -7.33
C SER A 98 21.75 -8.77 -6.27
#